data_AF-A0A0G0TXC6-F1
#
_entry.id   AF-A0A0G0TXC6-F1
#
_cell.length_a   1.000
_cell.length_b   1.000
_cell.length_c   1.000
_cell.angle_alpha   90.00
_cell.angle_beta   90.00
_cell.angle_gamma   90.00
#
_symmetry.space_group_name_H-M   'P 1'
#
loop_
_entity.id
_entity.type
_entity.pdbx_description
1 polymer ?
#
loop_
_entity_poly.entity_id
_entity_poly.type
_entity_poly.pdbx_seq_one_letter_code
_entity_poly.pdbx_strand_id
1 'polypeptide(L)'
;MNPKIKNIIFFTGIALVMILVYVFFIKKDSEQANLVTTSLNTNKIVSSTLPKSDATQEANSQIAKDFLSLLLSVKNITLDDAIFNDIAFTSLRDSSIILTPLGNEGRPNPFAPIGAEASPNIVNTPNQSTSPSNPDSLPVSPLTN
;
A
#
# COMPACT_ATOMS: atom_id res chain seq x y z
N MET A 1 18.97 -67.41 8.14
CA MET A 1 19.23 -66.08 7.53
C MET A 1 20.37 -65.42 8.30
N ASN A 2 21.46 -65.05 7.62
CA ASN A 2 22.66 -64.55 8.29
C ASN A 2 22.32 -63.18 8.95
N PRO A 3 22.61 -62.94 10.25
CA PRO A 3 22.19 -61.72 10.95
C PRO A 3 22.59 -60.42 10.25
N LYS A 4 23.72 -60.42 9.53
CA LYS A 4 24.19 -59.28 8.74
C LYS A 4 23.27 -58.97 7.54
N ILE A 5 22.74 -60.01 6.89
CA ILE A 5 21.80 -59.88 5.76
C ILE A 5 20.47 -59.28 6.24
N LYS A 6 20.01 -59.64 7.44
CA LYS A 6 18.76 -59.12 8.02
C LYS A 6 18.84 -57.61 8.28
N ASN A 7 19.97 -57.14 8.79
CA ASN A 7 20.17 -55.72 9.06
C ASN A 7 20.29 -54.92 7.74
N ILE A 8 20.95 -55.48 6.73
CA ILE A 8 21.04 -54.83 5.40
C ILE A 8 19.65 -54.62 4.80
N ILE A 9 18.77 -55.63 4.88
CA ILE A 9 17.41 -55.56 4.32
C ILE A 9 16.56 -54.52 5.07
N PHE A 10 16.72 -54.41 6.38
CA PHE A 10 16.02 -53.42 7.19
C PHE A 10 16.45 -51.98 6.82
N PHE A 11 17.76 -51.74 6.67
CA PHE A 11 18.28 -50.43 6.25
C PHE A 11 17.84 -50.07 4.82
N THR A 12 17.87 -51.02 3.88
CA THR A 12 17.38 -50.78 2.52
C THR A 12 15.89 -50.47 2.48
N GLY A 13 15.07 -51.15 3.30
CA GLY A 13 13.65 -50.85 3.43
C GLY A 13 13.39 -49.43 3.92
N ILE A 14 14.09 -49.01 4.98
CA ILE A 14 13.99 -47.65 5.52
C ILE A 14 14.38 -46.59 4.48
N ALA A 15 15.45 -46.83 3.71
CA ALA A 15 15.93 -45.90 2.70
C ALA A 15 14.91 -45.72 1.57
N LEU A 16 14.28 -46.81 1.11
CA LEU A 16 13.22 -46.75 0.10
C LEU A 16 12.00 -45.97 0.58
N VAL A 17 11.57 -46.18 1.83
CA VAL A 17 10.45 -45.43 2.40
C VAL A 17 10.77 -43.93 2.48
N MET A 18 11.98 -43.56 2.90
CA MET A 18 12.44 -42.16 2.94
C MET A 18 12.42 -41.50 1.55
N ILE A 19 12.87 -42.22 0.52
CA ILE A 19 12.84 -41.72 -0.87
C ILE A 19 11.40 -41.47 -1.33
N LEU A 20 10.47 -42.38 -1.03
CA LEU A 20 9.05 -42.21 -1.37
C LEU A 20 8.43 -41.01 -0.67
N VAL A 21 8.71 -40.82 0.62
CA VAL A 21 8.24 -39.63 1.36
C VAL A 21 8.82 -38.36 0.74
N TYR A 22 10.10 -38.33 0.39
CA TYR A 22 10.72 -37.17 -0.23
C TYR A 22 10.07 -36.80 -1.57
N VAL A 23 9.83 -37.78 -2.44
CA VAL A 23 9.20 -37.53 -3.75
C VAL A 23 7.74 -37.10 -3.60
N PHE A 24 6.96 -37.73 -2.71
CA PHE A 24 5.54 -37.40 -2.56
C PHE A 24 5.26 -36.10 -1.78
N PHE A 25 6.05 -35.81 -0.75
CA PHE A 25 5.79 -34.67 0.13
C PHE A 25 6.63 -33.44 -0.20
N ILE A 26 7.88 -33.61 -0.63
CA ILE A 26 8.80 -32.49 -0.86
C ILE A 26 8.86 -32.09 -2.34
N LYS A 27 8.75 -33.04 -3.28
CA LYS A 27 8.66 -32.72 -4.72
C LYS A 27 7.20 -32.64 -5.21
N LYS A 28 6.38 -31.78 -4.59
CA LYS A 28 5.09 -31.41 -5.21
C LYS A 28 5.37 -30.45 -6.35
N ASP A 29 5.17 -30.90 -7.58
CA ASP A 29 5.28 -30.06 -8.77
C ASP A 29 4.32 -28.87 -8.65
N SER A 30 4.87 -27.68 -8.85
CA SER A 30 4.13 -26.42 -8.80
C SER A 30 3.20 -26.35 -10.01
N GLU A 31 1.91 -26.66 -9.82
CA GLU A 31 0.90 -26.44 -10.84
C GLU A 31 0.93 -24.96 -11.26
N GLN A 32 1.25 -24.71 -12.52
CA GLN A 32 1.16 -23.39 -13.10
C GLN A 32 -0.33 -23.02 -13.15
N ALA A 33 -0.70 -21.97 -12.42
CA ALA A 33 -2.05 -21.44 -12.43
C ALA A 33 -2.37 -20.95 -13.85
N ASN A 34 -3.21 -21.69 -14.57
CA ASN A 34 -3.76 -21.24 -15.85
C ASN A 34 -4.69 -20.06 -15.58
N LEU A 35 -4.30 -18.86 -16.06
CA LEU A 35 -5.05 -17.63 -15.90
C LEU A 35 -6.21 -17.58 -16.90
N VAL A 36 -7.45 -17.65 -16.42
CA VAL A 36 -8.64 -17.34 -17.21
C VAL A 36 -8.71 -15.82 -17.37
N THR A 37 -8.63 -15.33 -18.61
CA THR A 37 -8.81 -13.91 -18.94
C THR A 37 -10.32 -13.64 -19.03
N THR A 38 -10.89 -12.95 -18.04
CA THR A 38 -12.24 -12.39 -18.21
C THR A 38 -12.10 -11.19 -19.15
N SER A 39 -12.36 -11.41 -20.44
CA SER A 39 -12.52 -10.33 -21.40
C SER A 39 -13.68 -9.46 -20.93
N LEU A 40 -13.37 -8.30 -20.34
CA LEU A 40 -14.33 -7.25 -20.07
C LEU A 40 -14.92 -6.81 -21.41
N ASN A 41 -16.13 -7.31 -21.67
CA ASN A 41 -16.93 -6.95 -22.82
C ASN A 41 -17.14 -5.44 -22.82
N THR A 42 -16.43 -4.78 -23.73
CA THR A 42 -16.52 -3.36 -24.00
C THR A 42 -17.84 -3.12 -24.71
N ASN A 43 -18.81 -2.56 -24.00
CA ASN A 43 -19.93 -1.86 -24.65
C ASN A 43 -20.26 -0.63 -23.82
N LYS A 44 -19.73 0.52 -24.26
CA LYS A 44 -20.48 1.75 -24.56
C LYS A 44 -19.65 3.03 -24.29
N ILE A 45 -18.96 3.46 -25.36
CA ILE A 45 -18.87 4.83 -25.88
C ILE A 45 -18.56 5.94 -24.85
N VAL A 46 -17.31 6.42 -24.82
CA VAL A 46 -17.01 7.86 -24.91
C VAL A 46 -15.75 8.03 -25.76
N SER A 47 -15.92 8.68 -26.91
CA SER A 47 -14.84 9.10 -27.81
C SER A 47 -13.89 10.05 -27.09
N SER A 48 -12.63 9.66 -26.91
CA SER A 48 -11.50 10.58 -26.82
C SER A 48 -10.60 10.34 -28.02
N THR A 49 -10.55 11.34 -28.89
CA THR A 49 -9.63 11.42 -30.02
C THR A 49 -8.20 11.57 -29.52
N LEU A 50 -7.39 10.52 -29.62
CA LEU A 50 -5.92 10.59 -29.68
C LEU A 50 -5.43 9.60 -30.78
N PRO A 51 -4.34 9.92 -31.50
CA PRO A 51 -3.99 9.25 -32.74
C PRO A 51 -3.57 7.80 -32.49
N LYS A 52 -4.10 6.91 -33.33
CA LYS A 52 -3.74 5.50 -33.43
C LYS A 52 -2.26 5.35 -33.74
N SER A 53 -1.45 5.14 -32.70
CA SER A 53 -0.13 4.51 -32.78
C SER A 53 -0.29 3.08 -32.26
N ASP A 54 -0.56 2.15 -33.18
CA ASP A 54 -0.72 0.72 -32.90
C ASP A 54 0.55 0.07 -32.30
N ALA A 55 1.71 0.73 -32.34
CA ALA A 55 2.96 0.20 -31.79
C ALA A 55 3.12 0.41 -30.27
N THR A 56 2.34 1.28 -29.63
CA THR A 56 2.54 1.66 -28.21
C THR A 56 1.64 0.88 -27.26
N GLN A 57 0.48 0.39 -27.71
CA GLN A 57 -0.42 -0.40 -26.87
C GLN A 57 0.11 -1.82 -26.61
N GLU A 58 0.76 -2.44 -27.60
CA GLU A 58 1.38 -3.76 -27.47
C GLU A 58 2.59 -3.72 -26.52
N ALA A 59 3.42 -2.67 -26.63
CA ALA A 59 4.55 -2.44 -25.73
C ALA A 59 4.12 -2.24 -24.27
N ASN A 60 3.03 -1.48 -24.05
CA ASN A 60 2.45 -1.30 -22.71
C ASN A 60 1.82 -2.58 -22.16
N SER A 61 1.25 -3.43 -23.02
CA SER A 61 0.72 -4.74 -22.61
C SER A 61 1.84 -5.68 -22.18
N GLN A 62 2.96 -5.68 -22.90
CA GLN A 62 4.11 -6.52 -22.57
C GLN A 62 4.78 -6.07 -21.25
N ILE A 63 5.00 -4.76 -21.07
CA ILE A 63 5.57 -4.23 -19.82
C ILE A 63 4.71 -4.58 -18.60
N ALA A 64 3.38 -4.56 -18.76
CA ALA A 64 2.44 -4.91 -17.70
C ALA A 64 2.48 -6.41 -17.35
N LYS A 65 2.58 -7.29 -18.36
CA LYS A 65 2.73 -8.74 -18.15
C LYS A 65 4.04 -9.08 -17.46
N ASP A 66 5.14 -8.44 -17.87
CA ASP A 66 6.46 -8.68 -17.30
C ASP A 66 6.54 -8.19 -15.86
N PHE A 67 5.98 -7.00 -15.55
CA PHE A 67 5.87 -6.50 -14.19
C PHE A 67 4.96 -7.38 -13.31
N LEU A 68 3.83 -7.83 -13.83
CA LEU A 68 2.94 -8.76 -13.12
C LEU A 68 3.65 -10.08 -12.83
N SER A 69 4.36 -10.64 -13.81
CA SER A 69 5.14 -11.86 -13.66
C SER A 69 6.25 -11.69 -12.62
N LEU A 70 6.92 -10.53 -12.59
CA LEU A 70 7.91 -10.21 -11.58
C LEU A 70 7.26 -10.14 -10.19
N LEU A 71 6.13 -9.44 -10.04
CA LEU A 71 5.42 -9.34 -8.77
C LEU A 71 4.96 -10.73 -8.27
N LEU A 72 4.50 -11.58 -9.18
CA LEU A 72 4.07 -12.94 -8.86
C LEU A 72 5.24 -13.88 -8.54
N SER A 73 6.44 -13.60 -9.08
CA SER A 73 7.66 -14.35 -8.77
C SER A 73 8.16 -14.11 -7.34
N VAL A 74 7.76 -12.99 -6.72
CA VAL A 74 8.08 -12.68 -5.33
C VAL A 74 7.17 -13.51 -4.41
N LYS A 75 7.62 -14.73 -4.08
CA LYS A 75 6.88 -15.67 -3.22
C LYS A 75 6.94 -15.32 -1.72
N ASN A 76 8.04 -14.70 -1.29
CA ASN A 76 8.29 -14.32 0.09
C ASN A 76 9.18 -13.08 0.16
N ILE A 77 8.82 -12.12 1.00
CA ILE A 77 9.66 -10.96 1.31
C ILE A 77 9.98 -11.08 2.80
N THR A 78 11.23 -11.40 3.12
CA THR A 78 11.73 -11.36 4.49
C THR A 78 12.33 -10.00 4.75
N LEU A 79 11.85 -9.33 5.80
CA LEU A 79 12.53 -8.16 6.33
C LEU A 79 13.62 -8.64 7.29
N ASP A 80 14.75 -7.94 7.29
CA ASP A 80 15.80 -8.18 8.27
C ASP A 80 15.41 -7.51 9.59
N ASP A 81 15.08 -8.31 10.59
CA ASP A 81 14.68 -7.83 11.92
C ASP A 81 15.83 -7.12 12.66
N ALA A 82 17.07 -7.22 12.18
CA ALA A 82 18.19 -6.47 12.71
C ALA A 82 17.97 -4.95 12.58
N ILE A 83 17.16 -4.49 11.62
CA ILE A 83 16.83 -3.07 11.44
C ILE A 83 16.20 -2.46 12.71
N PHE A 84 15.44 -3.25 13.48
CA PHE A 84 14.78 -2.79 14.70
C PHE A 84 15.74 -2.59 15.87
N ASN A 85 16.94 -3.16 15.79
CA ASN A 85 18.01 -2.98 16.78
C ASN A 85 19.01 -1.89 16.37
N ASP A 86 18.87 -1.30 15.17
CA ASP A 86 19.73 -0.21 14.71
C ASP A 86 19.48 1.05 15.56
N ILE A 87 20.56 1.79 15.82
CA ILE A 87 20.50 3.10 16.46
C ILE A 87 19.64 4.06 15.62
N ALA A 88 19.72 3.98 14.29
CA ALA A 88 18.90 4.79 13.41
C ALA A 88 17.41 4.56 13.65
N PHE A 89 16.97 3.30 13.75
CA PHE A 89 15.57 2.96 14.01
C PHE A 89 15.14 3.29 15.44
N THR A 90 15.95 2.93 16.43
CA THR A 90 15.65 3.18 17.86
C THR A 90 15.71 4.67 18.25
N SER A 91 16.37 5.50 17.45
CA SER A 91 16.41 6.96 17.63
C SER A 91 15.18 7.68 17.06
N LEU A 92 14.32 7.01 16.28
CA LEU A 92 13.12 7.61 15.70
C LEU A 92 12.17 8.05 16.81
N ARG A 93 11.82 9.35 16.80
CA ARG A 93 10.82 9.91 17.70
C ARG A 93 9.49 10.05 16.98
N ASP A 94 8.44 9.50 17.59
CA ASP A 94 7.08 9.78 17.15
C ASP A 94 6.80 11.29 17.29
N SER A 95 6.41 11.91 16.18
CA SER A 95 6.06 13.34 16.10
C SER A 95 4.56 13.54 15.86
N SER A 96 3.75 12.58 16.27
CA SER A 96 2.29 12.67 16.20
C SER A 96 1.79 13.89 16.96
N ILE A 97 1.03 14.74 16.27
CA ILE A 97 0.31 15.86 16.85
C ILE A 97 -1.19 15.58 16.78
N ILE A 98 -1.92 15.98 17.82
CA ILE A 98 -3.38 15.94 17.77
C ILE A 98 -3.83 17.13 16.92
N LEU A 99 -4.39 16.83 15.76
CA LEU A 99 -5.11 17.83 14.96
C LEU A 99 -6.53 17.91 15.51
N THR A 100 -6.92 19.08 16.01
CA THR A 100 -8.34 19.37 16.30
C THR A 100 -8.97 19.85 15.01
N PRO A 101 -9.92 19.10 14.40
CA PRO A 101 -10.52 19.55 13.17
C PRO A 101 -11.30 20.83 13.37
N LEU A 102 -10.97 21.87 12.63
CA LEU A 102 -11.69 23.16 12.70
C LEU A 102 -13.08 23.09 12.04
N GLY A 103 -13.44 21.94 11.46
CA GLY A 103 -14.74 21.69 10.84
C GLY A 103 -14.94 22.35 9.47
N ASN A 104 -13.94 23.10 8.98
CA ASN A 104 -13.92 23.76 7.67
C ASN A 104 -12.87 23.13 6.73
N GLU A 105 -12.54 21.87 6.95
CA GLU A 105 -11.51 21.15 6.20
C GLU A 105 -12.01 20.77 4.79
N GLY A 106 -11.13 20.94 3.80
CA GLY A 106 -11.40 20.53 2.42
C GLY A 106 -12.13 21.57 1.56
N ARG A 107 -11.93 21.46 0.24
CA ARG A 107 -12.76 22.18 -0.73
C ARG A 107 -14.03 21.36 -1.01
N PRO A 108 -15.17 22.00 -1.33
CA PRO A 108 -16.32 21.30 -1.86
C PRO A 108 -15.92 20.37 -3.01
N ASN A 109 -16.43 19.14 -3.00
CA ASN A 109 -16.11 18.12 -3.99
C ASN A 109 -16.56 18.60 -5.39
N PRO A 110 -15.62 18.89 -6.32
CA PRO A 110 -15.98 19.38 -7.66
C PRO A 110 -16.59 18.29 -8.55
N PHE A 111 -16.63 17.05 -8.07
CA PHE A 111 -17.25 15.90 -8.73
C PHE A 111 -18.54 15.44 -8.03
N ALA A 112 -19.05 16.22 -7.06
CA ALA A 112 -20.36 15.93 -6.49
C ALA A 112 -21.44 16.08 -7.58
N PRO A 113 -22.42 15.16 -7.65
CA PRO A 113 -23.60 15.38 -8.48
C PRO A 113 -24.23 16.73 -8.15
N ILE A 114 -24.67 17.43 -9.19
CA ILE A 114 -25.31 18.73 -9.05
C ILE A 114 -26.55 18.54 -8.17
N GLY A 115 -26.72 19.32 -7.10
CA GLY A 115 -27.82 19.13 -6.13
C GLY A 115 -27.49 18.25 -4.92
N ALA A 116 -26.23 17.79 -4.77
CA ALA A 116 -25.74 17.07 -3.59
C ALA A 116 -24.87 17.96 -2.69
N GLU A 117 -25.10 19.27 -2.68
CA GLU A 117 -24.38 20.19 -1.82
C GLU A 117 -24.71 19.87 -0.36
N ALA A 118 -23.73 19.38 0.40
CA ALA A 118 -23.83 19.38 1.85
C ALA A 118 -23.96 20.84 2.30
N SER A 119 -25.17 21.21 2.72
CA SER A 119 -25.46 22.54 3.24
C SER A 119 -24.41 22.87 4.32
N PRO A 120 -23.61 23.95 4.17
CA PRO A 120 -22.77 24.38 5.27
C PRO A 120 -23.70 24.66 6.44
N ASN A 121 -23.50 23.99 7.56
CA ASN A 121 -24.11 24.41 8.81
C ASN A 121 -23.59 25.82 9.10
N ILE A 122 -24.36 26.82 8.67
CA ILE A 122 -24.17 28.21 9.05
C ILE A 122 -24.57 28.25 10.53
N VAL A 123 -23.60 28.02 11.41
CA VAL A 123 -23.73 28.49 12.79
C VAL A 123 -23.75 30.01 12.68
N ASN A 124 -24.96 30.57 12.73
CA ASN A 124 -25.19 31.97 13.00
C ASN A 124 -24.59 32.30 14.38
N THR A 125 -23.31 32.67 14.43
CA THR A 125 -22.82 33.54 15.48
C THR A 125 -23.09 34.97 15.01
N PRO A 126 -23.97 35.74 15.67
CA PRO A 126 -24.17 37.13 15.31
C PRO A 126 -22.85 37.88 15.42
N ASN A 127 -22.53 38.56 14.32
CA ASN A 127 -21.50 39.55 14.17
C ASN A 127 -21.42 40.48 15.39
N GLN A 128 -20.32 40.47 16.15
CA GLN A 128 -19.93 41.64 16.94
C GLN A 128 -18.64 42.21 16.36
N SER A 129 -18.85 43.15 15.45
CA SER A 129 -17.91 44.19 15.09
C SER A 129 -17.54 44.98 16.36
N THR A 130 -16.34 44.76 16.89
CA THR A 130 -15.66 45.77 17.69
C THR A 130 -14.47 46.29 16.90
N SER A 131 -14.70 47.44 16.29
CA SER A 131 -13.66 48.37 15.84
C SER A 131 -12.67 48.60 16.99
N PRO A 132 -11.36 48.38 16.81
CA PRO A 132 -10.39 48.96 17.73
C PRO A 132 -10.26 50.45 17.39
N SER A 133 -11.01 51.26 18.14
CA SER A 133 -10.67 52.67 18.29
C SER A 133 -9.24 52.76 18.84
N ASN A 134 -8.35 53.33 18.04
CA ASN A 134 -7.06 53.83 18.48
C ASN A 134 -7.26 54.87 19.60
N PRO A 135 -6.51 54.79 20.71
CA PRO A 135 -6.07 55.98 21.42
C PRO A 135 -4.54 56.04 21.40
N ASP A 136 -4.06 56.99 20.62
CA ASP A 136 -2.76 57.61 20.78
C ASP A 136 -2.55 58.00 22.25
N SER A 137 -1.53 57.44 22.90
CA SER A 137 -0.81 58.07 24.01
C SER A 137 0.43 57.27 24.37
N LEU A 138 1.57 57.73 23.85
CA LEU A 138 2.85 57.60 24.54
C LEU A 138 2.73 58.30 25.91
N PRO A 139 3.35 57.76 26.98
CA PRO A 139 4.49 58.51 27.51
C PRO A 139 5.64 57.67 28.11
N VAL A 140 6.85 58.13 27.77
CA VAL A 140 8.00 58.49 28.65
C VAL A 140 8.58 57.44 29.62
N SER A 141 9.84 57.06 29.32
CA SER A 141 10.79 56.36 30.20
C SER A 141 11.20 57.18 31.44
N PRO A 142 11.72 56.51 32.48
CA PRO A 142 12.95 57.00 33.10
C PRO A 142 14.02 55.91 33.35
N LEU A 143 15.17 56.21 32.76
CA LEU A 143 16.59 56.02 33.12
C LEU A 143 17.02 55.32 34.45
N THR A 144 18.03 54.45 34.30
CA THR A 144 19.15 54.05 35.21
C THR A 144 18.83 53.33 36.53
N ASN A 145 19.64 52.37 36.99
CA ASN A 145 21.11 52.29 36.99
C ASN A 145 21.61 50.84 36.89
#